data_AF-A0A0N1HSX3-F1
#
_entry.id   AF-A0A0N1HSX3-F1
#
_cell.length_a   1.000
_cell.length_b   1.000
_cell.length_c   1.000
_cell.angle_alpha   90.00
_cell.angle_beta   90.00
_cell.angle_gamma   90.00
#
_symmetry.space_group_name_H-M   'P 1'
#
loop_
_entity.id
_entity.type
_entity.pdbx_description
1 polymer ?
#
loop_
_entity_poly.entity_id
_entity_poly.type
_entity_poly.pdbx_seq_one_letter_code
_entity_poly.pdbx_strand_id
1 'polypeptide(L)'
;MTTLPQRSNTTATHNTLGASSTSSGGDAPQGDPSTALGLLEERLQAYKHAVVYLEDYVKELAKAQKSSAKDLEKVLKSVSSPLKENHHFESSLGGVSGLFENIRANIQNQNALHVETEKNLTGQVLPILERLHTEIKAKNKELDSGAGKGAKAVDATRKASQKHIDGLATSTARFDSAGGRIAAHDDPYVLQRGVFHRLNQQILEENSNRNDIIAVQNNFQQFESHVLTTIQTALNSLNQFMSGQADRQKAMFGDIAATASNIPLDFEWNSFRERNGNVLVNPSAPPRTMDGIAFPNMGHRSTKPLIEGSLERKSRGGMGALTGYKSGYYAISPAGWLHEFKDNDDYRKDPSPEKSLYLPDCTIGAVDGQKFTIKGKDSSGNKLSQKMSITSEFQFKAHTNSDAQQWHGIIADLSSGTTNSVPTSPVESRNITPIATQMEQQPVHSQVNNQGLATGDRGTVAMPASPVQESGVVASPTASGRAAQAAHGTLPQTHQAGPGPATLASPADGGLNRSPSGAAAEGKHYHGAPATNDLAEREYVAKQ
;
A
#
# COMPACT_ATOMS: atom_id res chain seq x y z
N MET A 1 -24.48 11.86 50.92
CA MET A 1 -25.86 12.27 50.55
C MET A 1 -25.87 12.40 49.04
N THR A 2 -26.81 11.83 48.28
CA THR A 2 -28.10 11.22 48.69
C THR A 2 -28.32 9.89 47.97
N THR A 3 -28.64 8.85 48.74
CA THR A 3 -29.11 7.55 48.24
C THR A 3 -30.63 7.47 48.33
N LEU A 4 -31.31 7.01 47.28
CA LEU A 4 -32.67 6.48 47.35
C LEU A 4 -32.81 5.24 46.45
N PRO A 5 -33.69 4.27 46.78
CA PRO A 5 -33.63 2.92 46.22
C PRO A 5 -34.75 2.61 45.20
N GLN A 6 -34.58 1.51 44.46
CA GLN A 6 -35.69 0.75 43.89
C GLN A 6 -35.76 -0.66 44.49
N ARG A 7 -36.99 -1.14 44.72
CA ARG A 7 -37.31 -2.53 45.08
C ARG A 7 -38.01 -3.21 43.91
N SER A 8 -37.65 -4.47 43.64
CA SER A 8 -38.54 -5.56 43.19
C SER A 8 -37.72 -6.86 43.28
N ASN A 9 -37.96 -7.73 44.27
CA ASN A 9 -39.05 -8.71 44.34
C ASN A 9 -39.01 -9.75 43.21
N THR A 10 -38.26 -10.84 43.45
CA THR A 10 -38.53 -12.16 42.84
C THR A 10 -38.53 -13.20 43.96
N THR A 11 -39.71 -13.69 44.33
CA THR A 11 -39.87 -14.68 45.41
C THR A 11 -39.73 -16.09 44.85
N ALA A 12 -38.54 -16.68 44.96
CA ALA A 12 -38.35 -18.10 44.68
C ALA A 12 -38.88 -18.93 45.85
N THR A 13 -40.04 -19.58 45.68
CA THR A 13 -40.65 -20.45 46.69
C THR A 13 -39.91 -21.78 46.77
N HIS A 14 -38.89 -21.86 47.62
CA HIS A 14 -38.20 -23.11 47.89
C HIS A 14 -39.08 -24.02 48.77
N ASN A 15 -39.52 -25.15 48.23
CA ASN A 15 -40.56 -25.97 48.84
C ASN A 15 -39.95 -26.95 49.87
N THR A 16 -39.68 -26.45 51.08
CA THR A 16 -39.05 -27.22 52.17
C THR A 16 -40.00 -28.28 52.72
N LEU A 17 -40.00 -29.47 52.10
CA LEU A 17 -40.60 -30.66 52.68
C LEU A 17 -39.83 -31.05 53.96
N GLY A 18 -40.54 -31.14 55.08
CA GLY A 18 -39.95 -31.35 56.39
C GLY A 18 -39.31 -32.73 56.54
N ALA A 19 -37.99 -32.77 56.71
CA ALA A 19 -37.28 -33.96 57.15
C ALA A 19 -37.55 -34.21 58.64
N SER A 20 -38.36 -35.24 58.95
CA SER A 20 -38.61 -35.68 60.33
C SER A 20 -37.31 -36.18 60.96
N SER A 21 -36.81 -35.45 61.96
CA SER A 21 -35.51 -35.73 62.58
C SER A 21 -35.56 -36.92 63.55
N THR A 22 -35.33 -38.14 63.05
CA THR A 22 -34.97 -39.29 63.89
C THR A 22 -33.47 -39.27 64.18
N SER A 23 -33.09 -38.80 65.36
CA SER A 23 -31.69 -38.74 65.80
C SER A 23 -31.11 -40.13 66.07
N SER A 24 -30.04 -40.48 65.35
CA SER A 24 -29.13 -41.57 65.71
C SER A 24 -27.69 -41.12 65.43
N GLY A 25 -26.84 -41.12 66.46
CA GLY A 25 -25.44 -40.72 66.33
C GLY A 25 -24.61 -41.81 65.65
N GLY A 26 -24.28 -41.59 64.38
CA GLY A 26 -23.42 -42.44 63.57
C GLY A 26 -23.05 -41.67 62.30
N ASP A 27 -21.81 -41.82 61.84
CA ASP A 27 -21.21 -40.95 60.82
C ASP A 27 -21.99 -41.00 59.50
N ALA A 28 -22.81 -39.98 59.23
CA ALA A 28 -23.64 -39.92 58.04
C ALA A 28 -22.73 -39.64 56.83
N PRO A 29 -22.69 -40.51 55.80
CA PRO A 29 -21.74 -40.38 54.71
C PRO A 29 -21.89 -39.02 54.02
N GLN A 30 -20.78 -38.29 53.92
CA GLN A 30 -20.76 -36.86 53.61
C GLN A 30 -20.99 -36.59 52.10
N GLY A 31 -22.24 -36.75 51.68
CA GLY A 31 -22.73 -36.54 50.32
C GLY A 31 -23.92 -37.47 50.01
N ASP A 32 -25.07 -36.89 49.67
CA ASP A 32 -26.25 -37.68 49.31
C ASP A 32 -26.08 -38.33 47.91
N PRO A 33 -26.28 -39.65 47.76
CA PRO A 33 -26.26 -40.38 46.49
C PRO A 33 -27.07 -39.73 45.36
N SER A 34 -28.31 -39.29 45.62
CA SER A 34 -29.17 -38.68 44.59
C SER A 34 -28.64 -37.32 44.13
N THR A 35 -28.25 -36.48 45.08
CA THR A 35 -27.71 -35.13 44.86
C THR A 35 -26.38 -35.18 44.09
N ALA A 36 -25.53 -36.16 44.38
CA ALA A 36 -24.25 -36.36 43.68
C ALA A 36 -24.45 -36.66 42.18
N LEU A 37 -25.45 -37.45 41.82
CA LEU A 37 -25.71 -37.83 40.42
C LEU A 37 -26.29 -36.66 39.60
N GLY A 38 -27.19 -35.87 40.19
CA GLY A 38 -27.72 -34.65 39.54
C GLY A 38 -26.62 -33.62 39.26
N LEU A 39 -25.70 -33.41 40.21
CA LEU A 39 -24.56 -32.51 40.04
C LEU A 39 -23.60 -32.96 38.91
N LEU A 40 -23.46 -34.27 38.68
CA LEU A 40 -22.70 -34.81 37.56
C LEU A 40 -23.40 -34.60 36.21
N GLU A 41 -24.74 -34.61 36.17
CA GLU A 41 -25.48 -34.23 34.96
C GLU A 41 -25.26 -32.74 34.63
N GLU A 42 -25.42 -31.85 35.61
CA GLU A 42 -25.16 -30.41 35.46
C GLU A 42 -23.73 -30.13 34.96
N ARG A 43 -22.73 -30.87 35.49
CA ARG A 43 -21.33 -30.83 35.04
C ARG A 43 -21.20 -31.12 33.55
N LEU A 44 -21.84 -32.19 33.06
CA LEU A 44 -21.80 -32.55 31.63
C LEU A 44 -22.59 -31.56 30.75
N GLN A 45 -23.72 -31.03 31.21
CA GLN A 45 -24.44 -29.99 30.49
C GLN A 45 -23.58 -28.72 30.35
N ALA A 46 -22.80 -28.35 31.37
CA ALA A 46 -21.85 -27.24 31.30
C ALA A 46 -20.74 -27.48 30.26
N TYR A 47 -20.10 -28.66 30.24
CA TYR A 47 -19.12 -29.01 29.20
C TYR A 47 -19.72 -29.06 27.81
N LYS A 48 -20.95 -29.57 27.66
CA LYS A 48 -21.70 -29.55 26.39
C LYS A 48 -21.87 -28.12 25.86
N HIS A 49 -22.26 -27.16 26.70
CA HIS A 49 -22.39 -25.77 26.29
C HIS A 49 -21.03 -25.13 25.95
N ALA A 50 -19.97 -25.43 26.72
CA ALA A 50 -18.63 -24.95 26.41
C ALA A 50 -18.11 -25.44 25.04
N VAL A 51 -18.33 -26.71 24.70
CA VAL A 51 -17.94 -27.25 23.38
C VAL A 51 -18.77 -26.64 22.25
N VAL A 52 -20.07 -26.43 22.44
CA VAL A 52 -20.92 -25.73 21.45
C VAL A 52 -20.43 -24.30 21.20
N TYR A 53 -20.06 -23.54 22.24
CA TYR A 53 -19.50 -22.20 22.06
C TYR A 53 -18.16 -22.22 21.30
N LEU A 54 -17.34 -23.26 21.46
CA LEU A 54 -16.12 -23.44 20.69
C LEU A 54 -16.41 -23.83 19.23
N GLU A 55 -17.38 -24.71 18.97
CA GLU A 55 -17.83 -25.01 17.60
C GLU A 55 -18.28 -23.74 16.89
N ASP A 56 -19.13 -22.93 17.53
CA ASP A 56 -19.72 -21.73 16.93
C ASP A 56 -18.67 -20.63 16.72
N TYR A 57 -17.71 -20.48 17.65
CA TYR A 57 -16.54 -19.63 17.44
C TYR A 57 -15.72 -20.04 16.21
N VAL A 58 -15.45 -21.34 16.03
CA VAL A 58 -14.73 -21.85 14.85
C VAL A 58 -15.53 -21.67 13.56
N LYS A 59 -16.87 -21.85 13.61
CA LYS A 59 -17.77 -21.60 12.47
C LYS A 59 -17.77 -20.11 12.05
N GLU A 60 -17.84 -19.17 12.99
CA GLU A 60 -17.75 -17.73 12.68
C GLU A 60 -16.36 -17.32 12.20
N LEU A 61 -15.29 -17.88 12.77
CA LEU A 61 -13.92 -17.60 12.29
C LEU A 61 -13.71 -18.11 10.86
N ALA A 62 -14.23 -19.29 10.51
CA ALA A 62 -14.21 -19.79 9.14
C ALA A 62 -15.01 -18.87 8.18
N LYS A 63 -16.20 -18.40 8.58
CA LYS A 63 -16.96 -17.40 7.80
C LYS A 63 -16.18 -16.10 7.60
N ALA A 64 -15.45 -15.62 8.62
CA ALA A 64 -14.60 -14.44 8.53
C ALA A 64 -13.49 -14.63 7.49
N GLN A 65 -12.78 -15.77 7.53
CA GLN A 65 -11.76 -16.14 6.52
C GLN A 65 -12.36 -16.16 5.10
N LYS A 66 -13.56 -16.72 4.95
CA LYS A 66 -14.32 -16.73 3.68
C LYS A 66 -14.73 -15.33 3.19
N SER A 67 -14.91 -14.36 4.09
CA SER A 67 -15.12 -12.95 3.71
C SER A 67 -13.81 -12.31 3.25
N SER A 68 -12.74 -12.46 4.04
CA SER A 68 -11.42 -11.91 3.70
C SER A 68 -10.91 -12.37 2.33
N ALA A 69 -11.17 -13.63 1.94
CA ALA A 69 -10.93 -14.12 0.58
C ALA A 69 -11.67 -13.29 -0.49
N LYS A 70 -13.00 -13.08 -0.32
CA LYS A 70 -13.82 -12.27 -1.23
C LYS A 70 -13.45 -10.79 -1.25
N ASP A 71 -12.93 -10.27 -0.14
CA ASP A 71 -12.44 -8.89 -0.07
C ASP A 71 -11.07 -8.75 -0.75
N LEU A 72 -10.20 -9.75 -0.64
CA LEU A 72 -8.96 -9.84 -1.42
C LEU A 72 -9.21 -10.02 -2.92
N GLU A 73 -10.32 -10.64 -3.36
CA GLU A 73 -10.71 -10.58 -4.77
C GLU A 73 -10.98 -9.15 -5.26
N LYS A 74 -11.47 -8.24 -4.39
CA LYS A 74 -11.70 -6.83 -4.74
C LYS A 74 -10.37 -6.07 -4.81
N VAL A 75 -9.45 -6.36 -3.88
CA VAL A 75 -8.07 -5.83 -3.91
C VAL A 75 -7.33 -6.33 -5.15
N LEU A 76 -7.49 -7.60 -5.52
CA LEU A 76 -6.91 -8.14 -6.76
C LEU A 76 -7.43 -7.40 -8.00
N LYS A 77 -8.72 -7.03 -8.01
CA LYS A 77 -9.36 -6.30 -9.12
C LYS A 77 -8.87 -4.83 -9.27
N SER A 78 -8.23 -4.23 -8.26
CA SER A 78 -7.59 -2.92 -8.43
C SER A 78 -6.21 -2.99 -9.09
N VAL A 79 -5.55 -4.15 -9.08
CA VAL A 79 -4.23 -4.41 -9.68
C VAL A 79 -4.25 -5.41 -10.84
N SER A 80 -5.41 -5.97 -11.19
CA SER A 80 -5.56 -6.96 -12.28
C SER A 80 -5.46 -6.36 -13.67
N SER A 81 -5.76 -5.07 -13.82
CA SER A 81 -5.55 -4.34 -15.07
C SER A 81 -4.05 -4.20 -15.35
N PRO A 82 -3.59 -4.37 -16.60
CA PRO A 82 -2.27 -3.91 -17.01
C PRO A 82 -2.09 -2.41 -16.71
N LEU A 83 -0.84 -1.96 -16.52
CA LEU A 83 -0.57 -0.55 -16.30
C LEU A 83 -1.09 0.27 -17.49
N LYS A 84 -1.78 1.38 -17.18
CA LYS A 84 -2.04 2.39 -18.20
C LYS A 84 -0.69 2.93 -18.70
N GLU A 85 -0.61 3.18 -20.00
CA GLU A 85 0.61 3.70 -20.63
C GLU A 85 1.86 2.81 -20.39
N ASN A 86 1.68 1.48 -20.28
CA ASN A 86 2.75 0.50 -20.01
C ASN A 86 3.99 0.62 -20.93
N HIS A 87 3.87 1.24 -22.10
CA HIS A 87 4.96 1.50 -23.03
C HIS A 87 6.00 2.51 -22.49
N HIS A 88 5.68 3.30 -21.45
CA HIS A 88 6.67 4.10 -20.74
C HIS A 88 7.59 3.23 -19.88
N PHE A 89 7.01 2.30 -19.11
CA PHE A 89 7.75 1.42 -18.21
C PHE A 89 8.51 0.33 -18.95
N GLU A 90 9.61 -0.12 -18.35
CA GLU A 90 10.35 -1.25 -18.84
C GLU A 90 9.59 -2.56 -18.57
N SER A 91 9.61 -3.48 -19.54
CA SER A 91 8.82 -4.73 -19.51
C SER A 91 9.62 -5.94 -19.02
N SER A 92 10.95 -5.82 -18.91
CA SER A 92 11.81 -6.81 -18.27
C SER A 92 11.69 -6.81 -16.74
N LEU A 93 12.10 -7.92 -16.12
CA LEU A 93 12.04 -8.10 -14.66
C LEU A 93 13.00 -7.13 -13.95
N GLY A 94 12.53 -6.49 -12.88
CA GLY A 94 13.27 -5.49 -12.10
C GLY A 94 12.74 -4.06 -12.21
N GLY A 95 11.85 -3.79 -13.17
CA GLY A 95 11.13 -2.50 -13.30
C GLY A 95 9.78 -2.45 -12.57
N VAL A 96 9.10 -1.32 -12.71
CA VAL A 96 7.75 -1.03 -12.19
C VAL A 96 6.73 -2.07 -12.69
N SER A 97 6.84 -2.50 -13.95
CA SER A 97 5.99 -3.58 -14.51
C SER A 97 6.11 -4.87 -13.70
N GLY A 98 7.35 -5.24 -13.32
CA GLY A 98 7.64 -6.42 -12.50
C GLY A 98 7.12 -6.29 -11.06
N LEU A 99 7.18 -5.09 -10.48
CA LEU A 99 6.58 -4.81 -9.17
C LEU A 99 5.06 -4.99 -9.17
N PHE A 100 4.36 -4.50 -10.20
CA PHE A 100 2.91 -4.70 -10.30
C PHE A 100 2.51 -6.16 -10.53
N GLU A 101 3.34 -6.95 -11.21
CA GLU A 101 3.14 -8.40 -11.32
C GLU A 101 3.38 -9.10 -9.97
N ASN A 102 4.45 -8.74 -9.24
CA ASN A 102 4.73 -9.26 -7.90
C ASN A 102 3.58 -8.97 -6.92
N ILE A 103 3.08 -7.73 -6.91
CA ILE A 103 1.92 -7.33 -6.10
C ILE A 103 0.70 -8.20 -6.43
N ARG A 104 0.41 -8.43 -7.71
CA ARG A 104 -0.71 -9.25 -8.17
C ARG A 104 -0.56 -10.72 -7.73
N ALA A 105 0.61 -11.31 -7.92
CA ALA A 105 0.90 -12.68 -7.49
C ALA A 105 0.78 -12.85 -5.97
N ASN A 106 1.32 -11.90 -5.19
CA ASN A 106 1.19 -11.91 -3.74
C ASN A 106 -0.27 -11.80 -3.26
N ILE A 107 -1.09 -10.93 -3.87
CA ILE A 107 -2.52 -10.82 -3.52
C ILE A 107 -3.31 -12.07 -3.91
N GLN A 108 -3.02 -12.68 -5.07
CA GLN A 108 -3.60 -13.97 -5.48
C GLN A 108 -3.28 -15.06 -4.46
N ASN A 109 -2.01 -15.17 -4.06
CA ASN A 109 -1.57 -16.15 -3.07
C ASN A 109 -2.17 -15.86 -1.68
N GLN A 110 -2.33 -14.59 -1.26
CA GLN A 110 -3.02 -14.25 -0.01
C GLN A 110 -4.48 -14.73 -0.03
N ASN A 111 -5.21 -14.49 -1.13
CA ASN A 111 -6.58 -14.99 -1.29
C ASN A 111 -6.63 -16.53 -1.18
N ALA A 112 -5.72 -17.22 -1.86
CA ALA A 112 -5.60 -18.68 -1.77
C ALA A 112 -5.38 -19.17 -0.32
N LEU A 113 -4.56 -18.48 0.48
CA LEU A 113 -4.35 -18.81 1.90
C LEU A 113 -5.62 -18.62 2.75
N HIS A 114 -6.40 -17.55 2.55
CA HIS A 114 -7.67 -17.38 3.26
C HIS A 114 -8.68 -18.50 2.93
N VAL A 115 -8.70 -18.97 1.67
CA VAL A 115 -9.51 -20.12 1.23
C VAL A 115 -8.96 -21.46 1.76
N GLU A 116 -7.64 -21.61 1.90
CA GLU A 116 -6.99 -22.78 2.52
C GLU A 116 -7.35 -22.86 4.01
N THR A 117 -7.21 -21.76 4.76
CA THR A 117 -7.56 -21.70 6.18
C THR A 117 -9.05 -21.98 6.41
N GLU A 118 -9.97 -21.42 5.61
CA GLU A 118 -11.41 -21.74 5.76
C GLU A 118 -11.67 -23.25 5.74
N LYS A 119 -11.10 -23.94 4.74
CA LYS A 119 -11.24 -25.39 4.57
C LYS A 119 -10.58 -26.17 5.71
N ASN A 120 -9.44 -25.71 6.22
CA ASN A 120 -8.76 -26.35 7.35
C ASN A 120 -9.54 -26.18 8.67
N LEU A 121 -10.13 -25.01 8.92
CA LEU A 121 -11.00 -24.78 10.08
C LEU A 121 -12.26 -25.64 10.02
N THR A 122 -12.96 -25.68 8.88
CA THR A 122 -14.20 -26.46 8.74
C THR A 122 -13.96 -27.97 8.60
N GLY A 123 -12.84 -28.38 8.01
CA GLY A 123 -12.54 -29.77 7.66
C GLY A 123 -11.62 -30.51 8.64
N GLN A 124 -10.91 -29.80 9.52
CA GLN A 124 -9.98 -30.40 10.49
C GLN A 124 -10.27 -29.98 11.93
N VAL A 125 -10.45 -28.69 12.21
CA VAL A 125 -10.68 -28.19 13.58
C VAL A 125 -12.11 -28.49 14.06
N LEU A 126 -13.13 -28.10 13.29
CA LEU A 126 -14.52 -28.24 13.68
C LEU A 126 -14.96 -29.71 13.94
N PRO A 127 -14.58 -30.71 13.12
CA PRO A 127 -14.99 -32.10 13.35
C PRO A 127 -14.47 -32.71 14.67
N ILE A 128 -13.37 -32.19 15.23
CA ILE A 128 -12.87 -32.60 16.56
C ILE A 128 -13.88 -32.19 17.64
N LEU A 129 -14.43 -30.98 17.54
CA LEU A 129 -15.40 -30.43 18.50
C LEU A 129 -16.79 -31.06 18.32
N GLU A 130 -17.27 -31.23 17.09
CA GLU A 130 -18.57 -31.89 16.81
C GLU A 130 -18.57 -33.36 17.27
N ARG A 131 -17.43 -34.06 17.11
CA ARG A 131 -17.22 -35.39 17.68
C ARG A 131 -17.27 -35.35 19.21
N LEU A 132 -16.54 -34.43 19.84
CA LEU A 132 -16.51 -34.31 21.30
C LEU A 132 -17.90 -34.01 21.90
N HIS A 133 -18.67 -33.11 21.27
CA HIS A 133 -20.06 -32.83 21.62
C HIS A 133 -20.94 -34.08 21.51
N THR A 134 -20.70 -34.93 20.51
CA THR A 134 -21.38 -36.23 20.35
C THR A 134 -20.98 -37.22 21.44
N GLU A 135 -19.70 -37.28 21.83
CA GLU A 135 -19.21 -38.10 22.94
C GLU A 135 -19.79 -37.64 24.31
N ILE A 136 -19.88 -36.33 24.57
CA ILE A 136 -20.54 -35.77 25.76
C ILE A 136 -22.04 -36.10 25.78
N LYS A 137 -22.73 -36.00 24.63
CA LYS A 137 -24.14 -36.41 24.48
C LYS A 137 -24.36 -37.91 24.75
N ALA A 138 -23.37 -38.76 24.43
CA ALA A 138 -23.43 -40.18 24.78
C ALA A 138 -23.26 -40.39 26.29
N LYS A 139 -22.30 -39.70 26.93
CA LYS A 139 -22.04 -39.81 28.37
C LYS A 139 -23.21 -39.33 29.26
N ASN A 140 -23.97 -38.33 28.86
CA ASN A 140 -25.23 -37.98 29.54
C ASN A 140 -26.20 -39.18 29.57
N LYS A 141 -26.50 -39.77 28.40
CA LYS A 141 -27.40 -40.93 28.30
C LYS A 141 -26.92 -42.14 29.09
N GLU A 142 -25.59 -42.31 29.19
CA GLU A 142 -24.97 -43.35 30.01
C GLU A 142 -25.29 -43.13 31.49
N LEU A 143 -25.05 -41.91 32.02
CA LEU A 143 -25.38 -41.50 33.39
C LEU A 143 -26.88 -41.71 33.69
N ASP A 144 -27.77 -41.18 32.84
CA ASP A 144 -29.23 -41.30 32.99
C ASP A 144 -29.68 -42.77 33.17
N SER A 145 -29.07 -43.67 32.39
CA SER A 145 -29.43 -45.09 32.33
C SER A 145 -28.85 -45.94 33.47
N GLY A 146 -27.71 -45.50 34.05
CA GLY A 146 -27.04 -46.18 35.15
C GLY A 146 -27.58 -45.76 36.52
N ALA A 147 -27.69 -44.45 36.74
CA ALA A 147 -28.05 -43.81 38.01
C ALA A 147 -29.31 -44.40 38.68
N GLY A 148 -30.36 -44.63 37.90
CA GLY A 148 -31.70 -44.96 38.41
C GLY A 148 -31.92 -46.38 38.95
N LYS A 149 -30.87 -47.20 39.12
CA LYS A 149 -30.99 -48.61 39.57
C LYS A 149 -30.75 -48.79 41.07
N GLY A 150 -29.54 -48.51 41.56
CA GLY A 150 -29.18 -48.71 42.97
C GLY A 150 -30.06 -47.91 43.93
N ALA A 151 -30.39 -46.66 43.57
CA ALA A 151 -31.32 -45.83 44.32
C ALA A 151 -32.68 -46.51 44.59
N LYS A 152 -33.23 -47.26 43.63
CA LYS A 152 -34.51 -47.98 43.78
C LYS A 152 -34.40 -49.21 44.69
N ALA A 153 -33.24 -49.86 44.72
CA ALA A 153 -32.98 -50.99 45.60
C ALA A 153 -32.78 -50.54 47.06
N VAL A 154 -32.07 -49.43 47.27
CA VAL A 154 -31.99 -48.73 48.57
C VAL A 154 -33.39 -48.34 49.05
N ASP A 155 -34.21 -47.74 48.18
CA ASP A 155 -35.58 -47.35 48.51
C ASP A 155 -36.46 -48.54 48.92
N ALA A 156 -36.31 -49.68 48.22
CA ALA A 156 -37.05 -50.91 48.51
C ALA A 156 -36.62 -51.55 49.84
N THR A 157 -35.31 -51.62 50.12
CA THR A 157 -34.79 -52.16 51.39
C THR A 157 -35.14 -51.25 52.57
N ARG A 158 -35.03 -49.92 52.42
CA ARG A 158 -35.44 -48.94 53.44
C ARG A 158 -36.93 -49.03 53.78
N LYS A 159 -37.81 -49.15 52.78
CA LYS A 159 -39.25 -49.39 52.98
C LYS A 159 -39.53 -50.73 53.69
N ALA A 160 -38.74 -51.77 53.39
CA ALA A 160 -38.84 -53.05 54.08
C ALA A 160 -38.38 -52.95 55.54
N SER A 161 -37.26 -52.29 55.84
CA SER A 161 -36.78 -52.04 57.20
C SER A 161 -37.81 -51.30 58.04
N GLN A 162 -38.31 -50.16 57.55
CA GLN A 162 -39.26 -49.32 58.29
C GLN A 162 -40.51 -50.11 58.69
N LYS A 163 -41.11 -50.88 57.77
CA LYS A 163 -42.27 -51.72 58.06
C LYS A 163 -42.04 -52.74 59.20
N HIS A 164 -40.82 -53.26 59.35
CA HIS A 164 -40.50 -54.18 60.45
C HIS A 164 -40.24 -53.42 61.76
N ILE A 165 -39.69 -52.20 61.71
CA ILE A 165 -39.52 -51.31 62.87
C ILE A 165 -40.89 -50.90 63.42
N ASP A 166 -41.81 -50.47 62.55
CA ASP A 166 -43.19 -50.11 62.92
C ASP A 166 -43.94 -51.31 63.54
N GLY A 167 -43.74 -52.50 62.97
CA GLY A 167 -44.29 -53.76 63.49
C GLY A 167 -43.74 -54.13 64.87
N LEU A 168 -42.42 -54.00 65.07
CA LEU A 168 -41.79 -54.20 66.38
C LEU A 168 -42.33 -53.23 67.42
N ALA A 169 -42.37 -51.93 67.12
CA ALA A 169 -42.88 -50.89 68.03
C ALA A 169 -44.38 -51.10 68.38
N THR A 170 -45.17 -51.56 67.41
CA THR A 170 -46.57 -51.96 67.63
C THR A 170 -46.65 -53.15 68.59
N SER A 171 -45.76 -54.13 68.47
CA SER A 171 -45.77 -55.33 69.32
C SER A 171 -45.24 -55.08 70.73
N THR A 172 -44.20 -54.27 70.92
CA THR A 172 -43.73 -53.89 72.28
C THR A 172 -44.84 -53.17 73.05
N ALA A 173 -45.55 -52.24 72.43
CA ALA A 173 -46.69 -51.57 73.05
C ALA A 173 -47.85 -52.53 73.38
N ARG A 174 -48.08 -53.57 72.57
CA ARG A 174 -49.03 -54.65 72.88
C ARG A 174 -48.57 -55.52 74.05
N PHE A 175 -47.28 -55.86 74.11
CA PHE A 175 -46.70 -56.66 75.19
C PHE A 175 -46.90 -55.98 76.55
N ASP A 176 -46.58 -54.68 76.64
CA ASP A 176 -46.74 -53.89 77.87
C ASP A 176 -48.22 -53.79 78.27
N SER A 177 -49.09 -53.44 77.32
CA SER A 177 -50.54 -53.25 77.59
C SER A 177 -51.32 -54.55 77.85
N ALA A 178 -50.84 -55.70 77.35
CA ALA A 178 -51.45 -57.02 77.57
C ALA A 178 -50.87 -57.78 78.78
N GLY A 179 -49.97 -57.17 79.57
CA GLY A 179 -49.33 -57.82 80.71
C GLY A 179 -48.46 -59.02 80.30
N GLY A 180 -47.73 -58.89 79.20
CA GLY A 180 -46.80 -59.90 78.67
C GLY A 180 -47.45 -61.07 77.93
N ARG A 181 -48.78 -61.09 77.74
CA ARG A 181 -49.51 -62.16 77.04
C ARG A 181 -49.72 -61.84 75.56
N ILE A 182 -48.79 -62.26 74.69
CA ILE A 182 -48.93 -62.12 73.23
C ILE A 182 -48.66 -63.42 72.48
N ALA A 183 -49.00 -63.48 71.18
CA ALA A 183 -48.80 -64.67 70.36
C ALA A 183 -47.33 -64.80 69.89
N ALA A 184 -46.84 -66.04 69.75
CA ALA A 184 -45.42 -66.31 69.42
C ALA A 184 -44.94 -65.75 68.06
N HIS A 185 -45.84 -65.34 67.17
CA HIS A 185 -45.50 -64.68 65.90
C HIS A 185 -45.40 -63.15 66.02
N ASP A 186 -45.99 -62.56 67.05
CA ASP A 186 -45.86 -61.14 67.41
C ASP A 186 -44.62 -60.90 68.32
N ASP A 187 -44.02 -61.95 68.91
CA ASP A 187 -42.96 -61.86 69.95
C ASP A 187 -41.92 -60.75 69.63
N PRO A 188 -41.77 -59.71 70.49
CA PRO A 188 -40.89 -58.60 70.19
C PRO A 188 -39.43 -59.01 70.05
N TYR A 189 -38.99 -60.09 70.70
CA TYR A 189 -37.63 -60.63 70.54
C TYR A 189 -37.43 -61.21 69.13
N VAL A 190 -38.43 -61.92 68.61
CA VAL A 190 -38.41 -62.47 67.24
C VAL A 190 -38.48 -61.35 66.21
N LEU A 191 -39.37 -60.36 66.42
CA LEU A 191 -39.48 -59.19 65.55
C LEU A 191 -38.20 -58.34 65.54
N GLN A 192 -37.54 -58.15 66.70
CA GLN A 192 -36.27 -57.41 66.79
C GLN A 192 -35.16 -58.09 65.98
N ARG A 193 -35.08 -59.43 66.01
CA ARG A 193 -34.15 -60.19 65.14
C ARG A 193 -34.49 -60.03 63.65
N GLY A 194 -35.78 -59.94 63.32
CA GLY A 194 -36.24 -59.57 61.97
C GLY A 194 -35.80 -58.16 61.55
N VAL A 195 -35.92 -57.17 62.43
CA VAL A 195 -35.46 -55.79 62.20
C VAL A 195 -33.96 -55.74 61.96
N PHE A 196 -33.14 -56.38 62.79
CA PHE A 196 -31.68 -56.44 62.59
C PHE A 196 -31.31 -57.05 61.23
N HIS A 197 -31.99 -58.12 60.80
CA HIS A 197 -31.76 -58.71 59.48
C HIS A 197 -32.12 -57.72 58.33
N ARG A 198 -33.25 -57.01 58.41
CA ARG A 198 -33.63 -56.04 57.35
C ARG A 198 -32.72 -54.82 57.31
N LEU A 199 -32.34 -54.27 58.47
CA LEU A 199 -31.37 -53.18 58.56
C LEU A 199 -30.01 -53.59 57.99
N ASN A 200 -29.52 -54.80 58.27
CA ASN A 200 -28.29 -55.30 57.65
C ASN A 200 -28.39 -55.36 56.12
N GLN A 201 -29.52 -55.83 55.56
CA GLN A 201 -29.72 -55.83 54.10
C GLN A 201 -29.78 -54.42 53.51
N GLN A 202 -30.40 -53.45 54.20
CA GLN A 202 -30.41 -52.05 53.78
C GLN A 202 -28.99 -51.47 53.78
N ILE A 203 -28.20 -51.71 54.83
CA ILE A 203 -26.81 -51.23 54.93
C ILE A 203 -25.94 -51.83 53.81
N LEU A 204 -26.13 -53.10 53.44
CA LEU A 204 -25.43 -53.71 52.31
C LEU A 204 -25.80 -53.04 50.97
N GLU A 205 -27.08 -52.75 50.74
CA GLU A 205 -27.56 -52.11 49.52
C GLU A 205 -27.13 -50.63 49.43
N GLU A 206 -27.19 -49.89 50.54
CA GLU A 206 -26.72 -48.50 50.64
C GLU A 206 -25.21 -48.41 50.38
N ASN A 207 -24.42 -49.37 50.88
CA ASN A 207 -22.99 -49.46 50.57
C ASN A 207 -22.72 -49.86 49.11
N SER A 208 -23.51 -50.75 48.52
CA SER A 208 -23.37 -51.12 47.10
C SER A 208 -23.60 -49.90 46.20
N ASN A 209 -24.75 -49.24 46.37
CA ASN A 209 -25.10 -48.03 45.63
C ASN A 209 -24.08 -46.89 45.82
N ARG A 210 -23.49 -46.75 47.02
CA ARG A 210 -22.39 -45.82 47.29
C ARG A 210 -21.14 -46.16 46.46
N ASN A 211 -20.77 -47.44 46.38
CA ASN A 211 -19.59 -47.88 45.62
C ASN A 211 -19.82 -47.73 44.10
N ASP A 212 -21.02 -47.99 43.60
CA ASP A 212 -21.40 -47.74 42.21
C ASP A 212 -21.25 -46.26 41.84
N ILE A 213 -21.69 -45.34 42.71
CA ILE A 213 -21.55 -43.89 42.50
C ILE A 213 -20.09 -43.44 42.54
N ILE A 214 -19.26 -44.02 43.40
CA ILE A 214 -17.81 -43.78 43.40
C ILE A 214 -17.17 -44.27 42.08
N ALA A 215 -17.61 -45.40 41.53
CA ALA A 215 -17.16 -45.86 40.22
C ALA A 215 -17.58 -44.90 39.08
N VAL A 216 -18.80 -44.35 39.13
CA VAL A 216 -19.26 -43.30 38.20
C VAL A 216 -18.40 -42.03 38.33
N GLN A 217 -18.14 -41.54 39.55
CA GLN A 217 -17.29 -40.37 39.80
C GLN A 217 -15.86 -40.56 39.22
N ASN A 218 -15.26 -41.74 39.42
CA ASN A 218 -13.95 -42.07 38.86
C ASN A 218 -13.97 -42.14 37.33
N ASN A 219 -15.05 -42.63 36.71
CA ASN A 219 -15.19 -42.59 35.25
C ASN A 219 -15.36 -41.16 34.72
N PHE A 220 -16.09 -40.31 35.44
CA PHE A 220 -16.26 -38.89 35.10
C PHE A 220 -14.93 -38.12 35.18
N GLN A 221 -14.09 -38.39 36.18
CA GLN A 221 -12.75 -37.78 36.27
C GLN A 221 -11.90 -38.10 35.02
N GLN A 222 -11.94 -39.36 34.55
CA GLN A 222 -11.23 -39.78 33.34
C GLN A 222 -11.82 -39.14 32.08
N PHE A 223 -13.16 -39.06 31.99
CA PHE A 223 -13.84 -38.45 30.86
C PHE A 223 -13.60 -36.92 30.79
N GLU A 224 -13.61 -36.21 31.92
CA GLU A 224 -13.32 -34.77 31.96
C GLU A 224 -11.88 -34.46 31.50
N SER A 225 -10.92 -35.32 31.85
CA SER A 225 -9.55 -35.24 31.34
C SER A 225 -9.48 -35.42 29.81
N HIS A 226 -10.21 -36.39 29.25
CA HIS A 226 -10.36 -36.57 27.79
C HIS A 226 -11.02 -35.36 27.11
N VAL A 227 -12.07 -34.80 27.71
CA VAL A 227 -12.76 -33.59 27.21
C VAL A 227 -11.78 -32.41 27.11
N LEU A 228 -11.03 -32.14 28.18
CA LEU A 228 -10.04 -31.05 28.22
C LEU A 228 -8.90 -31.29 27.22
N THR A 229 -8.40 -32.52 27.09
CA THR A 229 -7.34 -32.90 26.15
C THR A 229 -7.79 -32.73 24.69
N THR A 230 -9.05 -33.07 24.40
CA THR A 230 -9.64 -32.93 23.06
C THR A 230 -9.88 -31.46 22.69
N ILE A 231 -10.30 -30.62 23.65
CA ILE A 231 -10.38 -29.15 23.48
C ILE A 231 -8.99 -28.56 23.21
N GLN A 232 -7.97 -28.96 23.97
CA GLN A 232 -6.59 -28.52 23.74
C GLN A 232 -6.08 -28.92 22.34
N THR A 233 -6.38 -30.14 21.88
CA THR A 233 -6.04 -30.60 20.52
C THR A 233 -6.67 -29.71 19.45
N ALA A 234 -7.97 -29.40 19.57
CA ALA A 234 -8.67 -28.53 18.63
C ALA A 234 -8.09 -27.10 18.62
N LEU A 235 -7.83 -26.51 19.79
CA LEU A 235 -7.28 -25.15 19.91
C LEU A 235 -5.82 -25.05 19.42
N ASN A 236 -5.01 -26.09 19.62
CA ASN A 236 -3.65 -26.15 19.08
C ASN A 236 -3.66 -26.24 17.55
N SER A 237 -4.57 -27.03 16.97
CA SER A 237 -4.77 -27.13 15.51
C SER A 237 -5.25 -25.80 14.91
N LEU A 238 -6.22 -25.14 15.57
CA LEU A 238 -6.64 -23.77 15.24
C LEU A 238 -5.46 -22.79 15.21
N ASN A 239 -4.64 -22.79 16.26
CA ASN A 239 -3.47 -21.91 16.35
C ASN A 239 -2.47 -22.20 15.22
N GLN A 240 -2.20 -23.47 14.91
CA GLN A 240 -1.30 -23.87 13.84
C GLN A 240 -1.71 -23.28 12.47
N PHE A 241 -3.00 -23.34 12.11
CA PHE A 241 -3.49 -22.77 10.86
C PHE A 241 -3.46 -21.23 10.87
N MET A 242 -3.92 -20.61 11.95
CA MET A 242 -4.02 -19.15 12.05
C MET A 242 -2.64 -18.47 12.10
N SER A 243 -1.69 -18.99 12.88
CA SER A 243 -0.30 -18.48 12.91
C SER A 243 0.41 -18.74 11.58
N GLY A 244 0.28 -19.94 11.01
CA GLY A 244 0.90 -20.29 9.73
C GLY A 244 0.41 -19.42 8.56
N GLN A 245 -0.86 -19.00 8.58
CA GLN A 245 -1.39 -18.01 7.64
C GLN A 245 -0.77 -16.62 7.87
N ALA A 246 -0.72 -16.15 9.12
CA ALA A 246 -0.19 -14.83 9.46
C ALA A 246 1.30 -14.68 9.09
N ASP A 247 2.13 -15.70 9.35
CA ASP A 247 3.55 -15.68 9.00
C ASP A 247 3.77 -15.68 7.47
N ARG A 248 3.00 -16.46 6.72
CA ARG A 248 3.01 -16.42 5.24
C ARG A 248 2.58 -15.03 4.73
N GLN A 249 1.49 -14.48 5.23
CA GLN A 249 0.99 -13.16 4.83
C GLN A 249 1.99 -12.03 5.14
N LYS A 250 2.67 -12.10 6.28
CA LYS A 250 3.78 -11.20 6.64
C LYS A 250 4.94 -11.30 5.65
N ALA A 251 5.33 -12.51 5.25
CA ALA A 251 6.39 -12.71 4.25
C ALA A 251 6.02 -12.09 2.89
N MET A 252 4.75 -12.20 2.47
CA MET A 252 4.25 -11.66 1.20
C MET A 252 4.26 -10.12 1.15
N PHE A 253 3.94 -9.44 2.26
CA PHE A 253 4.12 -8.00 2.36
C PHE A 253 5.61 -7.59 2.37
N GLY A 254 6.47 -8.43 2.95
CA GLY A 254 7.93 -8.28 2.86
C GLY A 254 8.46 -8.42 1.43
N ASP A 255 7.94 -9.38 0.66
CA ASP A 255 8.33 -9.63 -0.73
C ASP A 255 7.94 -8.49 -1.68
N ILE A 256 6.75 -7.91 -1.51
CA ILE A 256 6.33 -6.69 -2.22
C ILE A 256 7.28 -5.52 -1.90
N ALA A 257 7.57 -5.30 -0.62
CA ALA A 257 8.45 -4.21 -0.18
C ALA A 257 9.90 -4.40 -0.65
N ALA A 258 10.41 -5.63 -0.63
CA ALA A 258 11.74 -5.98 -1.14
C ALA A 258 11.80 -5.80 -2.67
N THR A 259 10.78 -6.25 -3.40
CA THR A 259 10.69 -6.06 -4.86
C THR A 259 10.74 -4.57 -5.22
N ALA A 260 9.96 -3.73 -4.53
CA ALA A 260 9.99 -2.29 -4.75
C ALA A 260 11.34 -1.64 -4.38
N SER A 261 11.99 -2.12 -3.31
CA SER A 261 13.29 -1.59 -2.84
C SER A 261 14.46 -2.01 -3.72
N ASN A 262 14.32 -3.08 -4.50
CA ASN A 262 15.34 -3.61 -5.40
C ASN A 262 15.33 -2.98 -6.81
N ILE A 263 14.38 -2.09 -7.12
CA ILE A 263 14.34 -1.34 -8.39
C ILE A 263 15.48 -0.30 -8.39
N PRO A 264 16.46 -0.36 -9.31
CA PRO A 264 17.49 0.68 -9.41
C PRO A 264 16.86 2.01 -9.82
N LEU A 265 17.25 3.10 -9.14
CA LEU A 265 16.61 4.42 -9.28
C LEU A 265 16.69 5.02 -10.70
N ASP A 266 17.65 4.57 -11.51
CA ASP A 266 17.86 4.99 -12.90
C ASP A 266 17.39 3.95 -13.93
N PHE A 267 16.91 2.77 -13.52
CA PHE A 267 16.52 1.66 -14.41
C PHE A 267 15.48 2.10 -15.45
N GLU A 268 14.33 2.57 -14.99
CA GLU A 268 13.24 3.04 -15.87
C GLU A 268 13.69 4.19 -16.77
N TRP A 269 14.50 5.12 -16.28
CA TRP A 269 14.97 6.26 -17.07
C TRP A 269 15.98 5.85 -18.13
N ASN A 270 16.92 4.96 -17.83
CA ASN A 270 17.87 4.43 -18.80
C ASN A 270 17.15 3.67 -19.91
N SER A 271 16.28 2.73 -19.55
CA SER A 271 15.50 1.95 -20.51
C SER A 271 14.55 2.82 -21.34
N PHE A 272 13.87 3.80 -20.74
CA PHE A 272 13.06 4.77 -21.46
C PHE A 272 13.91 5.61 -22.44
N ARG A 273 15.07 6.10 -22.01
CA ARG A 273 16.00 6.88 -22.83
C ARG A 273 16.53 6.08 -24.02
N GLU A 274 16.85 4.81 -23.81
CA GLU A 274 17.31 3.91 -24.88
C GLU A 274 16.19 3.60 -25.87
N ARG A 275 14.97 3.30 -25.38
CA ARG A 275 13.78 3.06 -26.22
C ARG A 275 13.32 4.29 -27.02
N ASN A 276 13.65 5.51 -26.59
CA ASN A 276 13.20 6.77 -27.21
C ASN A 276 14.36 7.67 -27.70
N GLY A 277 15.58 7.12 -27.85
CA GLY A 277 16.80 7.89 -28.15
C GLY A 277 16.81 8.61 -29.51
N ASN A 278 15.86 8.30 -30.39
CA ASN A 278 15.62 8.99 -31.66
C ASN A 278 14.66 10.20 -31.54
N VAL A 279 13.89 10.30 -30.46
CA VAL A 279 12.93 11.39 -30.20
C VAL A 279 13.46 12.35 -29.13
N LEU A 280 14.20 11.84 -28.14
CA LEU A 280 14.78 12.65 -27.08
C LEU A 280 15.92 13.53 -27.60
N VAL A 281 15.98 14.76 -27.10
CA VAL A 281 17.07 15.70 -27.42
C VAL A 281 18.39 15.14 -26.91
N ASN A 282 19.33 14.87 -27.82
CA ASN A 282 20.68 14.43 -27.48
C ASN A 282 21.42 15.55 -26.71
N PRO A 283 21.76 15.36 -25.42
CA PRO A 283 22.42 16.39 -24.61
C PRO A 283 23.89 16.64 -25.02
N SER A 284 24.47 15.76 -25.83
CA SER A 284 25.81 15.90 -26.39
C SER A 284 25.81 16.57 -27.78
N ALA A 285 24.64 16.92 -28.34
CA ALA A 285 24.57 17.69 -29.58
C ALA A 285 24.96 19.16 -29.31
N PRO A 286 25.79 19.77 -30.18
CA PRO A 286 26.14 21.19 -30.01
C PRO A 286 24.91 22.09 -30.17
N PRO A 287 24.82 23.21 -29.44
CA PRO A 287 23.82 24.25 -29.70
C PRO A 287 23.88 24.71 -31.16
N ARG A 288 22.70 24.97 -31.77
CA ARG A 288 22.65 25.53 -33.14
C ARG A 288 23.20 26.96 -33.11
N THR A 289 24.21 27.24 -33.93
CA THR A 289 24.74 28.60 -34.16
C THR A 289 24.27 29.14 -35.52
N MET A 290 24.35 30.47 -35.71
CA MET A 290 23.98 31.10 -36.97
C MET A 290 24.89 30.66 -38.13
N ASP A 291 26.15 30.33 -37.85
CA ASP A 291 27.16 29.92 -38.83
C ASP A 291 26.76 28.62 -39.59
N GLY A 292 25.91 27.80 -38.96
CA GLY A 292 25.35 26.59 -39.56
C GLY A 292 24.03 26.79 -40.32
N ILE A 293 23.49 28.02 -40.39
CA ILE A 293 22.19 28.32 -41.00
C ILE A 293 22.40 28.88 -42.41
N ALA A 294 21.95 28.13 -43.41
CA ALA A 294 21.82 28.60 -44.78
C ALA A 294 20.35 28.77 -45.15
N PHE A 295 20.00 29.90 -45.79
CA PHE A 295 18.66 30.18 -46.30
C PHE A 295 18.70 30.68 -47.77
N PRO A 296 17.62 30.49 -48.55
CA PRO A 296 17.57 30.96 -49.93
C PRO A 296 17.86 32.46 -50.04
N ASN A 297 18.63 32.85 -51.06
CA ASN A 297 19.08 34.22 -51.33
C ASN A 297 20.02 34.86 -50.29
N MET A 298 20.48 34.16 -49.25
CA MET A 298 21.42 34.69 -48.25
C MET A 298 22.64 35.39 -48.88
N GLY A 299 23.28 34.73 -49.86
CA GLY A 299 24.44 35.26 -50.60
C GLY A 299 24.12 36.08 -51.85
N HIS A 300 22.86 36.44 -52.11
CA HIS A 300 22.44 37.09 -53.36
C HIS A 300 23.08 38.48 -53.53
N ARG A 301 23.34 38.88 -54.78
CA ARG A 301 24.06 40.15 -55.06
C ARG A 301 23.35 41.41 -54.56
N SER A 302 22.04 41.36 -54.33
CA SER A 302 21.26 42.50 -53.82
C SER A 302 21.18 42.60 -52.29
N THR A 303 21.58 41.55 -51.55
CA THR A 303 21.63 41.58 -50.07
C THR A 303 22.99 42.05 -49.53
N LYS A 304 24.00 42.15 -50.40
CA LYS A 304 25.32 42.70 -50.08
C LYS A 304 25.32 44.21 -50.37
N PRO A 305 25.67 45.09 -49.42
CA PRO A 305 25.78 46.51 -49.69
C PRO A 305 26.97 46.84 -50.60
N LEU A 306 26.87 47.98 -51.29
CA LEU A 306 27.95 48.55 -52.10
C LEU A 306 29.04 49.20 -51.22
N ILE A 307 28.61 49.78 -50.10
CA ILE A 307 29.45 50.25 -49.00
C ILE A 307 28.59 50.29 -47.72
N GLU A 308 29.21 49.95 -46.60
CA GLU A 308 28.61 50.01 -45.26
C GLU A 308 29.64 50.46 -44.22
N GLY A 309 29.18 51.01 -43.09
CA GLY A 309 30.09 51.54 -42.07
C GLY A 309 29.44 52.61 -41.19
N SER A 310 30.20 53.13 -40.24
CA SER A 310 29.74 54.26 -39.42
C SER A 310 30.07 55.61 -40.05
N LEU A 311 29.09 56.51 -40.08
CA LEU A 311 29.25 57.91 -40.46
C LEU A 311 28.67 58.77 -39.33
N GLU A 312 29.21 59.98 -39.17
CA GLU A 312 28.57 60.97 -38.31
C GLU A 312 27.67 61.90 -39.13
N ARG A 313 26.40 62.03 -38.74
CA ARG A 313 25.45 62.95 -39.37
C ARG A 313 25.15 64.13 -38.44
N LYS A 314 25.21 65.35 -38.97
CA LYS A 314 24.84 66.56 -38.23
C LYS A 314 23.35 66.54 -37.91
N SER A 315 23.00 66.67 -36.62
CA SER A 315 21.59 66.75 -36.22
C SER A 315 21.02 68.11 -36.62
N ARG A 316 19.84 68.14 -37.26
CA ARG A 316 18.94 69.30 -37.08
C ARG A 316 18.55 69.33 -35.59
N GLY A 317 18.67 70.50 -34.96
CA GLY A 317 18.56 70.64 -33.52
C GLY A 317 17.12 70.58 -33.02
N GLY A 318 16.93 69.95 -31.85
CA GLY A 318 15.84 70.32 -30.96
C GLY A 318 16.14 71.65 -30.26
N MET A 319 15.13 72.27 -29.66
CA MET A 319 15.29 73.56 -28.98
C MET A 319 16.13 73.41 -27.70
N GLY A 320 17.39 73.86 -27.74
CA GLY A 320 18.28 73.93 -26.57
C GLY A 320 19.44 72.92 -26.58
N ALA A 321 20.67 73.46 -26.68
CA ALA A 321 21.97 72.81 -26.42
C ALA A 321 22.41 71.62 -27.31
N LEU A 322 23.68 71.68 -27.76
CA LEU A 322 24.43 70.68 -28.56
C LEU A 322 23.86 70.30 -29.94
N THR A 323 24.06 71.19 -30.92
CA THR A 323 24.05 70.85 -32.36
C THR A 323 25.30 70.05 -32.77
N GLY A 324 25.40 68.81 -32.28
CA GLY A 324 26.49 67.89 -32.60
C GLY A 324 26.32 67.13 -33.92
N TYR A 325 27.42 66.53 -34.38
CA TYR A 325 27.38 65.35 -35.23
C TYR A 325 27.04 64.13 -34.36
N LYS A 326 26.24 63.20 -34.89
CA LYS A 326 25.89 61.93 -34.24
C LYS A 326 26.34 60.78 -35.12
N SER A 327 27.11 59.85 -34.56
CA SER A 327 27.43 58.59 -35.23
C SER A 327 26.19 57.73 -35.39
N GLY A 328 26.07 57.06 -36.54
CA GLY A 328 25.11 56.00 -36.82
C GLY A 328 25.74 54.99 -37.79
N TYR A 329 25.12 53.83 -37.96
CA TYR A 329 25.53 52.86 -38.96
C TYR A 329 24.79 53.12 -40.28
N TYR A 330 25.48 52.99 -41.41
CA TYR A 330 24.93 53.29 -42.73
C TYR A 330 25.27 52.18 -43.70
N ALA A 331 24.36 51.93 -44.64
CA ALA A 331 24.58 50.98 -45.74
C ALA A 331 23.94 51.50 -47.03
N ILE A 332 24.66 51.41 -48.15
CA ILE A 332 24.14 51.66 -49.49
C ILE A 332 23.81 50.32 -50.13
N SER A 333 22.53 50.06 -50.38
CA SER A 333 22.09 48.86 -51.09
C SER A 333 22.29 48.99 -52.61
N PRO A 334 22.50 47.88 -53.34
CA PRO A 334 22.50 47.85 -54.80
C PRO A 334 21.18 48.28 -55.46
N ALA A 335 20.11 48.47 -54.67
CA ALA A 335 18.84 49.04 -55.10
C ALA A 335 18.81 50.58 -55.08
N GLY A 336 19.95 51.24 -54.82
CA GLY A 336 20.06 52.71 -54.83
C GLY A 336 19.60 53.39 -53.53
N TRP A 337 19.42 52.65 -52.44
CA TRP A 337 19.01 53.21 -51.14
C TRP A 337 20.18 53.34 -50.18
N LEU A 338 20.35 54.53 -49.59
CA LEU A 338 21.15 54.76 -48.39
C LEU A 338 20.26 54.66 -47.15
N HIS A 339 20.51 53.67 -46.31
CA HIS A 339 19.82 53.48 -45.03
C HIS A 339 20.67 53.97 -43.87
N GLU A 340 20.02 54.53 -42.83
CA GLU A 340 20.63 54.84 -41.52
C GLU A 340 20.05 53.89 -40.48
N PHE A 341 20.92 53.16 -39.77
CA PHE A 341 20.60 52.29 -38.65
C PHE A 341 21.28 52.79 -37.37
N LYS A 342 20.73 52.42 -36.23
CA LYS A 342 21.23 52.82 -34.92
C LYS A 342 22.54 52.11 -34.53
N ASP A 343 22.62 50.83 -34.85
CA ASP A 343 23.75 49.93 -34.60
C ASP A 343 23.81 48.87 -35.71
N ASN A 344 24.82 47.99 -35.67
CA ASN A 344 25.00 46.86 -36.60
C ASN A 344 24.85 45.54 -35.84
N ASP A 345 23.65 45.29 -35.31
CA ASP A 345 23.32 44.17 -34.42
C ASP A 345 21.98 43.53 -34.82
N ASP A 346 22.01 42.81 -35.95
CA ASP A 346 20.86 42.07 -36.52
C ASP A 346 20.34 40.93 -35.62
N TYR A 347 21.04 40.63 -34.51
CA TYR A 347 20.76 39.47 -33.65
C TYR A 347 19.98 39.83 -32.39
N ARG A 348 20.20 41.02 -31.81
CA ARG A 348 19.53 41.43 -30.56
C ARG A 348 18.27 42.27 -30.78
N LYS A 349 18.06 42.80 -31.98
CA LYS A 349 16.91 43.64 -32.36
C LYS A 349 16.61 43.45 -33.85
N ASP A 350 15.36 43.65 -34.26
CA ASP A 350 15.03 43.74 -35.69
C ASP A 350 15.73 44.97 -36.31
N PRO A 351 16.54 44.82 -37.38
CA PRO A 351 17.25 45.93 -38.02
C PRO A 351 16.29 46.82 -38.82
N SER A 352 15.84 47.91 -38.19
CA SER A 352 14.93 48.90 -38.78
C SER A 352 15.66 50.21 -39.11
N PRO A 353 15.62 50.71 -40.35
CA PRO A 353 16.21 51.99 -40.70
C PRO A 353 15.51 53.19 -40.02
N GLU A 354 16.28 54.02 -39.31
CA GLU A 354 15.80 55.33 -38.81
C GLU A 354 15.59 56.32 -39.97
N LYS A 355 16.43 56.25 -41.01
CA LYS A 355 16.35 57.05 -42.25
C LYS A 355 16.56 56.22 -43.49
N SER A 356 16.01 56.66 -44.62
CA SER A 356 16.18 55.98 -45.91
C SER A 356 16.08 56.97 -47.06
N LEU A 357 17.19 57.20 -47.76
CA LEU A 357 17.31 58.12 -48.89
C LEU A 357 17.46 57.32 -50.19
N TYR A 358 16.60 57.58 -51.17
CA TYR A 358 16.75 57.01 -52.52
C TYR A 358 17.73 57.89 -53.30
N LEU A 359 18.94 57.38 -53.52
CA LEU A 359 20.07 58.15 -54.04
C LEU A 359 19.86 58.69 -55.47
N PRO A 360 19.17 58.00 -56.40
CA PRO A 360 18.83 58.57 -57.72
C PRO A 360 17.97 59.84 -57.66
N ASP A 361 17.16 60.03 -56.61
CA ASP A 361 16.37 61.25 -56.38
C ASP A 361 17.13 62.31 -55.54
N CYS A 362 18.40 62.04 -55.19
CA CYS A 362 19.21 62.91 -54.35
C CYS A 362 20.25 63.71 -55.14
N THR A 363 20.58 64.92 -54.68
CA THR A 363 21.71 65.72 -55.17
C THR A 363 22.83 65.69 -54.13
N ILE A 364 24.01 65.21 -54.51
CA ILE A 364 25.20 65.25 -53.64
C ILE A 364 25.97 66.58 -53.80
N GLY A 365 26.46 67.11 -52.68
CA GLY A 365 27.38 68.24 -52.59
C GLY A 365 28.82 67.77 -52.37
N ALA A 366 29.78 68.54 -52.92
CA ALA A 366 31.20 68.21 -52.95
C ALA A 366 31.82 67.92 -51.56
N VAL A 367 32.90 67.14 -51.57
CA VAL A 367 33.64 66.75 -50.35
C VAL A 367 34.46 67.92 -49.80
N ASP A 368 34.17 68.33 -48.56
CA ASP A 368 34.96 69.26 -47.73
C ASP A 368 35.75 68.46 -46.68
N GLY A 369 36.97 68.04 -47.02
CA GLY A 369 37.82 67.24 -46.15
C GLY A 369 37.18 65.90 -45.78
N GLN A 370 36.70 65.75 -44.55
CA GLN A 370 35.97 64.55 -44.09
C GLN A 370 34.45 64.61 -44.35
N LYS A 371 33.92 65.73 -44.85
CA LYS A 371 32.48 66.01 -44.90
C LYS A 371 31.94 65.99 -46.32
N PHE A 372 30.66 65.67 -46.48
CA PHE A 372 29.90 65.84 -47.71
C PHE A 372 28.43 66.11 -47.36
N THR A 373 27.61 66.58 -48.31
CA THR A 373 26.17 66.78 -48.06
C THR A 373 25.32 66.05 -49.09
N ILE A 374 24.17 65.52 -48.66
CA ILE A 374 23.16 64.95 -49.55
C ILE A 374 21.87 65.74 -49.39
N LYS A 375 21.33 66.25 -50.50
CA LYS A 375 20.00 66.87 -50.57
C LYS A 375 19.03 65.85 -51.11
N GLY A 376 18.12 65.39 -50.27
CA GLY A 376 17.25 64.26 -50.60
C GLY A 376 15.98 64.23 -49.76
N LYS A 377 15.07 63.33 -50.13
CA LYS A 377 13.81 63.11 -49.41
C LYS A 377 13.90 61.86 -48.54
N ASP A 378 13.82 62.05 -47.23
CA ASP A 378 13.80 60.94 -46.28
C ASP A 378 12.49 60.17 -46.41
N SER A 379 12.59 58.90 -46.75
CA SER A 379 11.44 58.02 -47.02
C SER A 379 11.28 56.95 -45.94
N SER A 380 11.90 57.10 -44.76
CA SER A 380 11.60 56.26 -43.61
C SER A 380 10.22 56.56 -42.99
N GLY A 381 9.72 55.60 -42.22
CA GLY A 381 8.40 55.66 -41.60
C GLY A 381 7.23 55.35 -42.54
N ASN A 382 6.02 55.41 -41.99
CA ASN A 382 4.80 54.96 -42.67
C ASN A 382 4.45 55.83 -43.90
N LYS A 383 3.61 55.28 -44.79
CA LYS A 383 3.16 55.91 -46.06
C LYS A 383 2.62 57.35 -45.95
N LEU A 384 2.18 57.78 -44.76
CA LEU A 384 1.76 59.16 -44.49
C LEU A 384 2.97 60.11 -44.29
N SER A 385 4.00 59.67 -43.55
CA SER A 385 5.28 60.37 -43.39
C SER A 385 5.97 60.57 -44.73
N GLN A 386 6.06 59.50 -45.54
CA GLN A 386 6.65 59.53 -46.88
C GLN A 386 6.00 60.55 -47.81
N LYS A 387 4.69 60.84 -47.67
CA LYS A 387 4.01 61.88 -48.47
C LYS A 387 4.36 63.29 -48.00
N MET A 388 4.49 63.52 -46.69
CA MET A 388 4.77 64.84 -46.10
C MET A 388 6.26 65.19 -45.99
N SER A 389 7.17 64.21 -46.18
CA SER A 389 8.61 64.43 -46.10
C SER A 389 9.10 65.42 -47.17
N ILE A 390 9.87 66.42 -46.71
CA ILE A 390 10.36 67.56 -47.48
C ILE A 390 11.85 67.42 -47.79
N THR A 391 12.27 67.80 -49.00
CA THR A 391 13.66 67.72 -49.44
C THR A 391 14.59 68.43 -48.45
N SER A 392 15.55 67.69 -47.93
CA SER A 392 16.35 68.07 -46.77
C SER A 392 17.83 67.88 -47.04
N GLU A 393 18.65 68.81 -46.55
CA GLU A 393 20.10 68.71 -46.59
C GLU A 393 20.62 67.97 -45.36
N PHE A 394 21.22 66.81 -45.59
CA PHE A 394 21.89 65.99 -44.59
C PHE A 394 23.40 66.21 -44.73
N GLN A 395 24.05 66.66 -43.66
CA GLN A 395 25.50 66.87 -43.64
C GLN A 395 26.16 65.68 -42.94
N PHE A 396 27.00 64.95 -43.68
CA PHE A 396 27.72 63.77 -43.21
C PHE A 396 29.19 64.09 -42.99
N LYS A 397 29.83 63.31 -42.12
CA LYS A 397 31.26 63.30 -41.84
C LYS A 397 31.73 61.86 -41.69
N ALA A 398 32.73 61.46 -42.47
CA ALA A 398 33.38 60.17 -42.34
C ALA A 398 34.59 60.24 -41.38
N HIS A 399 35.25 59.11 -41.12
CA HIS A 399 36.42 59.04 -40.25
C HIS A 399 37.68 59.61 -40.92
N THR A 400 37.86 59.35 -42.22
CA THR A 400 38.98 59.88 -43.02
C THR A 400 38.48 60.63 -44.28
N ASN A 401 39.39 61.38 -44.92
CA ASN A 401 39.12 62.02 -46.21
C ASN A 401 38.94 60.99 -47.34
N SER A 402 39.68 59.88 -47.29
CA SER A 402 39.52 58.74 -48.22
C SER A 402 38.14 58.09 -48.08
N ASP A 403 37.64 57.89 -46.85
CA ASP A 403 36.28 57.35 -46.66
C ASP A 403 35.23 58.32 -47.23
N ALA A 404 35.37 59.62 -46.94
CA ALA A 404 34.46 60.64 -47.46
C ALA A 404 34.43 60.66 -49.00
N GLN A 405 35.58 60.44 -49.65
CA GLN A 405 35.68 60.28 -51.11
C GLN A 405 35.05 58.97 -51.61
N GLN A 406 35.24 57.84 -50.93
CA GLN A 406 34.63 56.56 -51.32
C GLN A 406 33.10 56.58 -51.20
N TRP A 407 32.57 57.07 -50.07
CA TRP A 407 31.14 57.27 -49.88
C TRP A 407 30.56 58.25 -50.91
N HIS A 408 31.21 59.41 -51.12
CA HIS A 408 30.77 60.37 -52.12
C HIS A 408 30.79 59.80 -53.54
N GLY A 409 31.81 59.01 -53.91
CA GLY A 409 31.91 58.39 -55.23
C GLY A 409 30.73 57.46 -55.51
N ILE A 410 30.50 56.49 -54.63
CA ILE A 410 29.38 55.52 -54.76
C ILE A 410 28.03 56.22 -54.78
N ILE A 411 27.85 57.29 -53.98
CA ILE A 411 26.61 58.09 -54.02
C ILE A 411 26.50 58.86 -55.34
N ALA A 412 27.56 59.48 -55.85
CA ALA A 412 27.54 60.23 -57.10
C ALA A 412 27.25 59.35 -58.34
N ASP A 413 27.77 58.11 -58.36
CA ASP A 413 27.48 57.14 -59.42
C ASP A 413 25.99 56.75 -59.43
N LEU A 414 25.38 56.60 -58.26
CA LEU A 414 23.94 56.28 -58.12
C LEU A 414 23.05 57.50 -58.37
N SER A 415 23.41 58.69 -57.87
CA SER A 415 22.69 59.96 -58.10
C SER A 415 22.81 60.50 -59.53
N SER A 416 23.81 60.06 -60.30
CA SER A 416 23.91 60.37 -61.74
C SER A 416 23.08 59.44 -62.63
N GLY A 417 22.39 58.46 -62.03
CA GLY A 417 21.58 57.47 -62.76
C GLY A 417 22.40 56.34 -63.40
N THR A 418 23.68 56.20 -63.05
CA THR A 418 24.60 55.20 -63.64
C THR A 418 24.40 53.81 -63.02
N THR A 419 23.19 53.26 -63.13
CA THR A 419 22.86 51.92 -62.65
C THR A 419 23.49 50.86 -63.56
N ASN A 420 24.71 50.42 -63.23
CA ASN A 420 25.43 49.35 -63.93
C ASN A 420 24.75 47.98 -63.77
N SER A 421 23.71 47.73 -64.59
CA SER A 421 22.92 46.49 -64.62
C SER A 421 23.67 45.35 -65.32
N VAL A 422 24.65 44.77 -64.63
CA VAL A 422 25.35 43.57 -65.11
C VAL A 422 24.33 42.42 -65.37
N PRO A 423 24.37 41.73 -66.52
CA PRO A 423 23.41 40.68 -66.88
C PRO A 423 23.31 39.52 -65.87
N THR A 424 22.15 38.86 -65.85
CA THR A 424 21.84 37.79 -64.89
C THR A 424 21.92 36.41 -65.54
N SER A 425 22.95 35.61 -65.20
CA SER A 425 23.01 34.13 -65.25
C SER A 425 24.43 33.64 -64.92
N PRO A 426 24.65 32.35 -64.56
CA PRO A 426 23.67 31.26 -64.43
C PRO A 426 23.29 30.94 -62.97
N VAL A 427 22.36 29.99 -62.80
CA VAL A 427 21.92 29.46 -61.51
C VAL A 427 22.95 28.47 -60.97
N GLU A 428 23.41 28.65 -59.73
CA GLU A 428 24.08 27.57 -58.98
C GLU A 428 23.03 26.57 -58.47
N SER A 429 22.97 25.40 -59.09
CA SER A 429 22.20 24.26 -58.59
C SER A 429 22.82 23.70 -57.31
N ARG A 430 22.33 24.11 -56.15
CA ARG A 430 22.67 23.50 -54.85
C ARG A 430 21.40 23.04 -54.13
N ASN A 431 21.38 21.78 -53.71
CA ASN A 431 20.27 21.20 -52.96
C ASN A 431 20.16 21.88 -51.58
N ILE A 432 19.09 22.64 -51.36
CA ILE A 432 18.74 23.19 -50.05
C ILE A 432 17.62 22.32 -49.48
N THR A 433 17.94 21.53 -48.46
CA THR A 433 16.93 20.86 -47.64
C THR A 433 16.07 21.94 -46.97
N PRO A 434 14.73 21.88 -47.04
CA PRO A 434 13.88 22.87 -46.40
C PRO A 434 14.09 22.86 -44.88
N ILE A 435 13.86 24.01 -44.23
CA ILE A 435 13.82 24.11 -42.77
C ILE A 435 12.64 23.28 -42.27
N ALA A 436 12.92 22.05 -41.84
CA ALA A 436 11.92 21.07 -41.45
C ALA A 436 11.35 21.39 -40.06
N THR A 437 10.29 22.20 -40.03
CA THR A 437 9.36 22.24 -38.90
C THR A 437 8.56 20.93 -38.91
N GLN A 438 9.08 19.90 -38.23
CA GLN A 438 8.42 18.59 -38.14
C GLN A 438 7.14 18.69 -37.32
N MET A 439 5.99 18.81 -38.01
CA MET A 439 4.71 18.32 -37.52
C MET A 439 4.52 16.89 -38.04
N GLU A 440 5.03 15.92 -37.29
CA GLU A 440 4.91 14.50 -37.62
C GLU A 440 3.44 14.06 -37.46
N GLN A 441 2.73 13.84 -38.56
CA GLN A 441 1.35 13.34 -38.53
C GLN A 441 1.33 11.82 -38.42
N GLN A 442 0.72 11.29 -37.36
CA GLN A 442 0.60 9.85 -37.13
C GLN A 442 -0.30 9.18 -38.20
N PRO A 443 0.09 8.02 -38.76
CA PRO A 443 -0.71 7.31 -39.75
C PRO A 443 -1.87 6.54 -39.10
N VAL A 444 -3.09 7.07 -39.21
CA VAL A 444 -4.31 6.35 -38.80
C VAL A 444 -4.60 5.23 -39.80
N HIS A 445 -4.72 4.00 -39.30
CA HIS A 445 -5.12 2.84 -40.11
C HIS A 445 -6.63 2.88 -40.39
N SER A 446 -7.01 3.02 -41.67
CA SER A 446 -8.40 3.03 -42.12
C SER A 446 -8.87 1.64 -42.55
N GLN A 447 -9.69 0.97 -41.74
CA GLN A 447 -10.53 -0.13 -42.24
C GLN A 447 -11.83 0.42 -42.82
N VAL A 448 -12.16 0.00 -44.04
CA VAL A 448 -13.39 0.40 -44.73
C VAL A 448 -14.49 -0.61 -44.46
N ASN A 449 -15.61 -0.15 -43.89
CA ASN A 449 -16.93 -0.73 -44.14
C ASN A 449 -17.95 0.41 -44.29
N ASN A 450 -19.09 0.15 -44.94
CA ASN A 450 -19.87 1.18 -45.62
C ASN A 450 -21.38 1.13 -45.30
N GLN A 451 -22.08 2.23 -45.60
CA GLN A 451 -23.54 2.47 -45.58
C GLN A 451 -24.20 2.77 -44.20
N GLY A 452 -25.06 3.80 -44.19
CA GLY A 452 -25.93 4.17 -43.05
C GLY A 452 -26.22 5.69 -42.96
N LEU A 453 -27.33 6.15 -43.53
CA LEU A 453 -27.77 7.56 -43.44
C LEU A 453 -28.67 7.80 -42.21
N ALA A 454 -28.50 8.94 -41.51
CA ALA A 454 -29.55 9.96 -41.30
C ALA A 454 -29.13 11.13 -40.36
N THR A 455 -29.80 12.27 -40.57
CA THR A 455 -30.04 13.47 -39.72
C THR A 455 -29.81 13.37 -38.18
N GLY A 456 -29.40 14.43 -37.45
CA GLY A 456 -29.12 15.84 -37.83
C GLY A 456 -29.20 16.83 -36.62
N ASP A 457 -29.26 18.14 -36.92
CA ASP A 457 -29.51 19.31 -36.03
C ASP A 457 -28.33 19.97 -35.26
N ARG A 458 -28.59 21.09 -34.55
CA ARG A 458 -27.70 22.26 -34.35
C ARG A 458 -27.55 22.73 -32.89
N GLY A 459 -26.50 23.51 -32.58
CA GLY A 459 -26.39 24.33 -31.35
C GLY A 459 -24.94 24.65 -30.93
N THR A 460 -24.32 25.75 -31.40
CA THR A 460 -24.16 27.04 -30.66
C THR A 460 -23.46 26.92 -29.28
N VAL A 461 -22.14 27.09 -29.16
CA VAL A 461 -21.37 28.37 -29.14
C VAL A 461 -21.63 29.25 -27.89
N ALA A 462 -20.64 29.34 -26.98
CA ALA A 462 -20.46 30.48 -26.05
C ALA A 462 -19.04 30.53 -25.39
N MET A 463 -18.27 31.56 -25.73
CA MET A 463 -17.10 32.15 -25.03
C MET A 463 -16.97 33.61 -25.57
N PRO A 464 -16.14 34.53 -25.02
CA PRO A 464 -15.17 34.43 -23.90
C PRO A 464 -15.32 35.55 -22.84
N ALA A 465 -14.42 35.60 -21.84
CA ALA A 465 -13.91 36.87 -21.27
C ALA A 465 -12.66 36.69 -20.37
N SER A 466 -11.63 37.50 -20.67
CA SER A 466 -10.50 37.96 -19.82
C SER A 466 -10.28 39.44 -20.21
N PRO A 467 -9.66 40.36 -19.40
CA PRO A 467 -8.34 40.23 -18.75
C PRO A 467 -8.37 40.69 -17.25
N VAL A 468 -7.30 41.02 -16.53
CA VAL A 468 -6.35 42.18 -16.62
C VAL A 468 -5.03 41.85 -15.87
N GLN A 469 -3.92 42.50 -16.24
CA GLN A 469 -2.62 42.46 -15.54
C GLN A 469 -2.36 43.78 -14.77
N GLU A 470 -1.54 43.76 -13.71
CA GLU A 470 -0.50 44.79 -13.53
C GLU A 470 0.66 44.28 -12.63
N SER A 471 1.70 45.10 -12.43
CA SER A 471 2.99 44.73 -11.83
C SER A 471 3.57 45.84 -10.94
N GLY A 472 4.39 45.48 -9.94
CA GLY A 472 5.01 46.42 -8.97
C GLY A 472 6.18 45.77 -8.21
N VAL A 473 7.19 46.54 -7.79
CA VAL A 473 8.55 46.03 -7.51
C VAL A 473 9.22 46.74 -6.31
N VAL A 474 10.16 46.04 -5.63
CA VAL A 474 11.13 46.47 -4.57
C VAL A 474 10.55 47.04 -3.25
N ALA A 475 11.18 46.89 -2.07
CA ALA A 475 12.60 46.67 -1.77
C ALA A 475 12.89 45.84 -0.48
N SER A 476 14.16 45.46 -0.29
CA SER A 476 14.77 45.00 0.98
C SER A 476 15.85 46.02 1.42
N PRO A 477 16.38 46.04 2.66
CA PRO A 477 17.19 44.97 3.28
C PRO A 477 16.74 44.67 4.75
N THR A 478 17.44 44.08 5.72
CA THR A 478 18.85 43.63 5.99
C THR A 478 18.75 42.53 7.10
N ALA A 479 19.72 41.70 7.53
CA ALA A 479 21.16 41.52 7.26
C ALA A 479 21.62 40.07 7.62
N SER A 480 22.93 39.82 7.48
CA SER A 480 23.81 38.91 8.28
C SER A 480 23.34 37.55 8.85
N GLY A 481 24.05 36.43 8.66
CA GLY A 481 25.20 36.21 7.77
C GLY A 481 26.10 34.99 8.11
N ARG A 482 26.84 34.53 7.08
CA ARG A 482 28.24 34.02 7.09
C ARG A 482 28.56 32.81 8.00
N ALA A 483 28.65 31.55 7.53
CA ALA A 483 29.40 30.91 6.42
C ALA A 483 30.88 30.58 6.70
N ALA A 484 31.31 29.35 6.35
CA ALA A 484 32.70 28.94 6.12
C ALA A 484 32.76 27.66 5.23
N GLN A 485 33.83 27.52 4.44
CA GLN A 485 34.21 26.32 3.66
C GLN A 485 35.63 25.89 4.08
N ALA A 486 35.97 24.60 3.98
CA ALA A 486 37.35 24.09 3.80
C ALA A 486 37.34 22.61 3.38
N ALA A 487 38.48 22.08 2.91
CA ALA A 487 38.64 20.72 2.40
C ALA A 487 40.02 20.11 2.76
N HIS A 488 40.31 18.89 2.27
CA HIS A 488 41.49 18.03 2.52
C HIS A 488 41.56 17.34 3.91
N GLY A 489 42.12 16.13 4.07
CA GLY A 489 42.54 15.14 3.05
C GLY A 489 43.50 14.03 3.55
N THR A 490 43.61 12.95 2.76
CA THR A 490 44.77 11.99 2.67
C THR A 490 44.90 10.84 3.72
N LEU A 491 45.44 9.70 3.26
CA LEU A 491 45.75 8.43 4.00
C LEU A 491 47.27 8.30 4.31
N PRO A 492 47.71 7.40 5.22
CA PRO A 492 48.20 6.03 4.87
C PRO A 492 47.53 4.91 5.73
N GLN A 493 47.47 3.60 5.39
CA GLN A 493 48.48 2.57 4.99
C GLN A 493 49.37 2.10 6.17
N THR A 494 49.77 0.83 6.39
CA THR A 494 49.62 -0.54 5.77
C THR A 494 48.73 -1.46 6.67
N HIS A 495 48.61 -2.81 6.65
CA HIS A 495 49.13 -4.05 5.98
C HIS A 495 47.91 -4.96 5.61
N GLN A 496 47.91 -6.13 4.90
CA GLN A 496 48.71 -7.39 4.81
C GLN A 496 48.58 -8.36 6.02
N ALA A 497 48.36 -9.69 5.86
CA ALA A 497 48.34 -10.56 4.67
C ALA A 497 47.32 -11.73 4.77
N GLY A 498 47.05 -12.42 3.64
CA GLY A 498 46.37 -13.74 3.56
C GLY A 498 47.39 -14.92 3.48
N PRO A 499 47.11 -16.07 2.82
CA PRO A 499 45.97 -16.43 1.94
C PRO A 499 45.26 -17.78 2.28
N GLY A 500 44.32 -18.24 1.43
CA GLY A 500 43.73 -19.61 1.43
C GLY A 500 44.51 -20.60 0.53
N PRO A 501 43.87 -21.52 -0.25
CA PRO A 501 42.44 -21.84 -0.40
C PRO A 501 42.13 -23.37 -0.56
N ALA A 502 41.00 -23.74 -1.20
CA ALA A 502 40.73 -25.02 -1.93
C ALA A 502 40.39 -26.30 -1.11
N THR A 503 39.66 -27.36 -1.57
CA THR A 503 38.73 -27.57 -2.72
C THR A 503 37.91 -28.88 -2.59
N LEU A 504 36.72 -28.93 -3.23
CA LEU A 504 36.09 -30.07 -3.95
C LEU A 504 35.50 -31.32 -3.22
N ALA A 505 34.58 -31.95 -3.98
CA ALA A 505 34.18 -33.38 -4.03
C ALA A 505 33.12 -33.96 -3.06
N SER A 506 31.89 -34.08 -3.61
CA SER A 506 30.96 -35.20 -3.40
C SER A 506 31.46 -36.45 -4.19
N PRO A 507 30.97 -37.70 -3.97
CA PRO A 507 29.55 -38.08 -4.15
C PRO A 507 28.98 -39.23 -3.28
N ALA A 508 27.70 -39.57 -3.56
CA ALA A 508 26.93 -40.84 -3.51
C ALA A 508 27.54 -42.14 -2.88
N ASP A 509 26.79 -43.16 -2.44
CA ASP A 509 25.47 -43.66 -2.89
C ASP A 509 24.87 -44.67 -1.86
N GLY A 510 23.58 -45.02 -1.99
CA GLY A 510 22.95 -46.20 -1.37
C GLY A 510 22.72 -46.19 0.15
N GLY A 511 21.83 -47.03 0.71
CA GLY A 511 20.87 -47.90 0.04
C GLY A 511 20.27 -49.00 0.95
N LEU A 512 18.96 -48.93 1.20
CA LEU A 512 18.06 -50.05 1.56
C LEU A 512 18.31 -50.89 2.84
N ASN A 513 17.40 -50.68 3.81
CA ASN A 513 16.47 -51.71 4.30
C ASN A 513 17.00 -53.00 4.99
N ARG A 514 16.83 -53.10 6.32
CA ARG A 514 16.08 -54.21 6.97
C ARG A 514 15.89 -54.03 8.49
N SER A 515 14.66 -54.26 8.96
CA SER A 515 14.39 -54.84 10.30
C SER A 515 14.40 -56.39 10.17
N PRO A 516 14.53 -57.20 11.25
CA PRO A 516 13.41 -57.36 12.21
C PRO A 516 13.76 -57.71 13.69
N SER A 517 12.75 -57.56 14.54
CA SER A 517 12.38 -58.38 15.72
C SER A 517 13.36 -58.76 16.85
N GLY A 518 12.93 -58.39 18.07
CA GLY A 518 13.14 -59.11 19.33
C GLY A 518 14.19 -58.52 20.28
N ALA A 519 14.17 -58.78 21.59
CA ALA A 519 13.11 -59.18 22.54
C ALA A 519 13.76 -59.25 23.94
N ALA A 520 13.01 -58.91 25.02
CA ALA A 520 13.47 -59.02 26.44
C ALA A 520 14.71 -58.15 26.80
N ALA A 521 15.02 -57.84 28.06
CA ALA A 521 14.24 -57.72 29.30
C ALA A 521 15.04 -56.86 30.32
N GLU A 522 14.50 -56.68 31.53
CA GLU A 522 15.13 -56.05 32.70
C GLU A 522 15.41 -54.53 32.60
N GLY A 523 15.31 -53.73 33.67
CA GLY A 523 14.87 -54.05 35.03
C GLY A 523 15.73 -53.38 36.11
N LYS A 524 15.32 -52.20 36.62
CA LYS A 524 15.87 -51.60 37.85
C LYS A 524 14.90 -50.57 38.45
N HIS A 525 14.52 -50.79 39.72
CA HIS A 525 13.80 -49.81 40.53
C HIS A 525 14.75 -48.71 41.03
N TYR A 526 14.20 -47.52 41.29
CA TYR A 526 14.42 -46.81 42.56
C TYR A 526 13.18 -45.96 42.90
N HIS A 527 12.84 -45.85 44.19
CA HIS A 527 11.78 -44.97 44.70
C HIS A 527 12.37 -43.62 45.14
N GLY A 528 11.60 -42.53 45.00
CA GLY A 528 11.94 -41.23 45.58
C GLY A 528 11.00 -40.10 45.15
N ALA A 529 10.23 -39.56 46.09
CA ALA A 529 9.36 -38.38 45.98
C ALA A 529 9.42 -37.62 47.33
N PRO A 530 8.90 -36.38 47.49
CA PRO A 530 8.09 -35.60 46.55
C PRO A 530 8.51 -34.12 46.35
N ALA A 531 7.70 -33.45 45.53
CA ALA A 531 7.58 -32.01 45.22
C ALA A 531 8.11 -30.94 46.20
N THR A 532 8.59 -29.84 45.59
CA THR A 532 8.25 -28.46 46.01
C THR A 532 7.60 -27.71 44.83
N ASN A 533 6.89 -26.63 45.14
CA ASN A 533 6.05 -25.86 44.22
C ASN A 533 6.49 -24.39 44.26
N ASP A 534 6.81 -23.79 43.11
CA ASP A 534 7.22 -22.37 43.02
C ASP A 534 6.43 -21.64 41.92
N LEU A 535 5.36 -20.98 42.36
CA LEU A 535 4.62 -19.96 41.60
C LEU A 535 4.75 -18.64 42.38
N ALA A 536 5.78 -17.87 42.06
CA ALA A 536 6.05 -16.57 42.68
C ALA A 536 5.77 -15.42 41.70
N GLU A 537 4.68 -14.72 41.99
CA GLU A 537 4.47 -13.26 41.87
C GLU A 537 5.19 -12.49 40.75
N ARG A 538 4.40 -11.93 39.82
CA ARG A 538 4.77 -10.74 39.04
C ARG A 538 3.96 -9.55 39.55
N GLU A 539 4.61 -8.63 40.25
CA GLU A 539 4.03 -7.32 40.58
C GLU A 539 4.81 -6.16 39.93
N TYR A 540 4.15 -5.00 39.84
CA TYR A 540 4.57 -3.79 39.15
C TYR A 540 5.82 -3.11 39.72
N VAL A 541 6.70 -2.63 38.83
CA VAL A 541 7.39 -1.33 38.99
C VAL A 541 7.39 -0.60 37.65
N ALA A 542 7.21 0.73 37.68
CA ALA A 542 7.33 1.61 36.53
C ALA A 542 8.17 2.85 36.89
N LYS A 543 8.69 3.55 35.86
CA LYS A 543 9.74 4.61 35.89
C LYS A 543 11.15 4.02 36.08
N GLN A 544 12.15 4.38 35.29
CA GLN A 544 12.36 5.66 34.58
C GLN A 544 12.24 5.60 33.06
#